data_AF-A0A535EYD8-F1
#
_entry.id   AF-A0A535EYD8-F1
#
_cell.length_a   1.000
_cell.length_b   1.000
_cell.length_c   1.000
_cell.angle_alpha   90.00
_cell.angle_beta   90.00
_cell.angle_gamma   90.00
#
_symmetry.space_group_name_H-M   'P 1'
#
loop_
_entity.id
_entity.type
_entity.pdbx_description
1 polymer ?
#
loop_
_entity_poly.entity_id
_entity_poly.type
_entity_poly.pdbx_seq_one_letter_code
_entity_poly.pdbx_strand_id
1 'polypeptide(L)'
;MAKNVADVAAETGRKSSTRAPKGLRFERFFTPPGSHAHDLVEWERRTASIVGEKGKLIFEQKDVEVPRSWSQLAINIVAQKYFRGQQDTPDRETSVRQLVDRVVGALGHWGREGGYFATEGDAANWEEELRYLLVTQHASFNSPVWFNLGVPGRSQQGSACFINSVQDSMESILDLAKTEGMLFKFGSGTGTNLSVLRSKREQLSGGGTASGPVSFMRGYDSFAGSIKSGGTTRRAAKMVILNADHPDIVDFVTCKAEEERKAWALIDAGYDAGFNVIGGAYDSVQFQNANHSVRASDEFMRAVLADAEWQTKAVTDGRVMDTYRARDLMRQISDSAWICGDPGVQF
;
A
#
# COMPACT_ATOMS: atom_id res chain seq x y z
N MET A 1 28.28 53.77 50.11
CA MET A 1 28.15 53.59 51.58
C MET A 1 27.43 52.28 51.83
N ALA A 2 27.96 51.50 52.76
CA ALA A 2 27.49 50.16 53.11
C ALA A 2 26.31 50.18 54.11
N LYS A 3 25.72 48.99 54.30
CA LYS A 3 24.93 48.49 55.46
C LYS A 3 23.45 48.89 55.51
N ASN A 4 22.46 48.05 55.84
CA ASN A 4 22.25 46.64 56.31
C ASN A 4 20.73 46.35 56.04
N VAL A 5 20.20 45.19 55.62
CA VAL A 5 20.11 43.80 56.17
C VAL A 5 19.40 43.66 57.53
N ALA A 6 18.41 42.74 57.56
CA ALA A 6 17.58 42.19 58.66
C ALA A 6 16.32 43.02 58.99
N ASP A 7 15.07 42.56 59.01
CA ASP A 7 14.43 41.23 59.00
C ASP A 7 12.96 41.42 58.60
N VAL A 8 12.42 40.67 57.63
CA VAL A 8 11.08 40.03 57.77
C VAL A 8 11.13 38.75 56.95
N ALA A 9 11.31 37.64 57.66
CA ALA A 9 11.10 36.30 57.14
C ALA A 9 9.62 36.11 56.79
N ALA A 10 9.33 35.83 55.53
CA ALA A 10 8.15 35.10 55.13
C ALA A 10 8.61 34.00 54.18
N GLU A 11 8.54 32.76 54.66
CA GLU A 11 8.79 31.54 53.92
C GLU A 11 7.87 31.47 52.69
N THR A 12 8.36 31.94 51.55
CA THR A 12 7.76 31.55 50.27
C THR A 12 8.28 30.16 49.93
N GLY A 13 7.56 29.15 50.40
CA GLY A 13 7.77 27.77 49.97
C GLY A 13 7.84 27.71 48.45
N ARG A 14 8.99 27.28 47.92
CA ARG A 14 9.11 26.86 46.53
C ARG A 14 8.12 25.71 46.33
N LYS A 15 6.92 26.01 45.82
CA LYS A 15 6.11 25.00 45.15
C LYS A 15 6.95 24.53 43.97
N SER A 16 7.58 23.36 44.15
CA SER A 16 8.03 22.52 43.05
C SER A 16 6.83 22.38 42.11
N SER A 17 6.83 23.12 41.00
CA SER A 17 5.90 22.83 39.92
C SER A 17 6.37 21.50 39.33
N THR A 18 5.82 20.40 39.84
CA THR A 18 5.94 19.09 39.23
C THR A 18 5.36 19.22 37.83
N ARG A 19 6.24 19.47 36.86
CA ARG A 19 5.88 19.53 35.44
C ARG A 19 5.19 18.21 35.12
N ALA A 20 3.95 18.27 34.64
CA ALA A 20 3.18 17.06 34.32
C ALA A 20 4.05 16.13 33.46
N PRO A 21 4.07 14.82 33.76
CA PRO A 21 4.88 13.87 33.01
C PRO A 21 4.54 14.00 31.53
N LYS A 22 5.57 14.18 30.71
CA LYS A 22 5.41 14.27 29.26
C LYS A 22 5.10 12.87 28.73
N GLY A 23 4.10 12.76 27.86
CA GLY A 23 3.70 11.51 27.22
C GLY A 23 2.21 11.22 27.37
N LEU A 24 1.74 10.23 26.63
CA LEU A 24 0.36 9.74 26.65
C LEU A 24 0.13 8.87 27.88
N ARG A 25 -1.08 8.99 28.44
CA ARG A 25 -1.59 8.15 29.52
C ARG A 25 -2.49 7.07 28.92
N PHE A 26 -2.35 5.84 29.39
CA PHE A 26 -3.15 4.71 28.93
C PHE A 26 -3.71 3.95 30.12
N GLU A 27 -5.04 3.88 30.17
CA GLU A 27 -5.77 3.05 31.10
C GLU A 27 -6.11 1.70 30.46
N ARG A 28 -6.47 0.75 31.32
CA ARG A 28 -6.95 -0.57 30.95
C ARG A 28 -8.45 -0.48 30.68
N PHE A 29 -8.90 -0.82 29.48
CA PHE A 29 -10.31 -0.80 29.10
C PHE A 29 -10.84 -2.19 28.83
N PHE A 30 -10.21 -2.94 27.92
CA PHE A 30 -10.62 -4.29 27.57
C PHE A 30 -10.03 -5.36 28.49
N THR A 31 -8.84 -5.11 29.01
CA THR A 31 -8.10 -6.08 29.83
C THR A 31 -8.15 -5.70 31.30
N PRO A 32 -8.45 -6.60 32.25
CA PRO A 32 -8.38 -6.28 33.68
C PRO A 32 -6.96 -5.85 34.11
N PRO A 33 -6.81 -4.96 35.12
CA PRO A 33 -5.50 -4.59 35.65
C PRO A 33 -4.66 -5.81 36.08
N GLY A 34 -3.41 -5.86 35.65
CA GLY A 34 -2.47 -6.96 35.94
C GLY A 34 -2.69 -8.23 35.13
N SER A 35 -3.71 -8.29 34.26
CA SER A 35 -3.91 -9.40 33.34
C SER A 35 -3.09 -9.26 32.06
N HIS A 36 -2.78 -10.40 31.46
CA HIS A 36 -2.21 -10.47 30.11
C HIS A 36 -3.34 -10.80 29.13
N ALA A 37 -3.47 -10.04 28.04
CA ALA A 37 -4.58 -10.07 27.08
C ALA A 37 -4.88 -11.47 26.52
N HIS A 38 -3.80 -12.21 26.41
CA HIS A 38 -3.66 -13.53 25.82
C HIS A 38 -4.25 -14.64 26.71
N ASP A 39 -4.49 -14.36 28.00
CA ASP A 39 -5.14 -15.26 28.97
C ASP A 39 -6.66 -15.09 28.97
N LEU A 40 -7.17 -14.04 28.32
CA LEU A 40 -8.60 -13.72 28.20
C LEU A 40 -9.24 -14.38 26.98
N VAL A 41 -8.49 -15.20 26.24
CA VAL A 41 -8.89 -15.83 24.98
C VAL A 41 -8.69 -17.33 25.10
N GLU A 42 -9.62 -18.12 24.55
CA GLU A 42 -9.46 -19.58 24.42
C GLU A 42 -8.60 -19.91 23.20
N TRP A 43 -7.68 -20.86 23.36
CA TRP A 43 -6.73 -21.25 22.31
C TRP A 43 -6.85 -22.73 21.98
N GLU A 44 -6.50 -23.07 20.75
CA GLU A 44 -6.39 -24.46 20.32
C GLU A 44 -5.32 -24.60 19.23
N ARG A 45 -4.95 -25.85 18.94
CA ARG A 45 -4.05 -26.19 17.84
C ARG A 45 -4.84 -26.72 16.67
N ARG A 46 -4.64 -26.15 15.49
CA ARG A 46 -5.27 -26.58 14.24
C ARG A 46 -4.22 -26.68 13.14
N THR A 47 -4.50 -27.50 12.13
CA THR A 47 -3.68 -27.54 10.90
C THR A 47 -4.15 -26.43 9.96
N ALA A 48 -3.22 -25.61 9.49
CA ALA A 48 -3.45 -24.68 8.40
C ALA A 48 -3.17 -25.40 7.07
N SER A 49 -4.14 -25.47 6.15
CA SER A 49 -3.95 -26.12 4.86
C SER A 49 -4.67 -25.38 3.73
N ILE A 50 -4.00 -25.24 2.59
CA ILE A 50 -4.55 -24.58 1.40
C ILE A 50 -4.46 -25.57 0.25
N VAL A 51 -5.62 -25.84 -0.35
CA VAL A 51 -5.78 -26.74 -1.49
C VAL A 51 -6.11 -25.89 -2.72
N GLY A 52 -5.41 -26.13 -3.83
CA GLY A 52 -5.64 -25.45 -5.10
C GLY A 52 -6.86 -25.98 -5.86
N GLU A 53 -7.21 -25.32 -6.96
CA GLU A 53 -8.38 -25.67 -7.79
C GLU A 53 -8.39 -27.12 -8.30
N LYS A 54 -7.21 -27.73 -8.48
CA LYS A 54 -7.05 -29.14 -8.91
C LYS A 54 -6.94 -30.13 -7.75
N GLY A 55 -7.32 -29.74 -6.52
CA GLY A 55 -7.21 -30.59 -5.33
C GLY A 55 -5.78 -30.78 -4.80
N LYS A 56 -4.78 -30.12 -5.40
CA LYS A 56 -3.38 -30.21 -4.97
C LYS A 56 -3.15 -29.38 -3.70
N LEU A 57 -2.53 -29.96 -2.69
CA LEU A 57 -2.06 -29.23 -1.51
C LEU A 57 -0.99 -28.20 -1.91
N ILE A 58 -1.26 -26.93 -1.68
CA ILE A 58 -0.37 -25.80 -1.97
C ILE A 58 0.47 -25.42 -0.76
N PHE A 59 -0.13 -25.51 0.43
CA PHE A 59 0.50 -25.14 1.70
C PHE A 59 -0.10 -25.97 2.82
N GLU A 60 0.73 -26.42 3.74
CA GLU A 60 0.31 -27.04 4.99
C GLU A 60 1.27 -26.66 6.12
N GLN A 61 0.73 -26.26 7.26
CA GLN A 61 1.47 -26.12 8.51
C GLN A 61 0.64 -26.72 9.63
N LYS A 62 1.16 -27.77 10.27
CA LYS A 62 0.49 -28.49 11.36
C LYS A 62 0.71 -27.78 12.70
N ASP A 63 -0.13 -28.13 13.66
CA ASP A 63 0.00 -27.74 15.07
C ASP A 63 0.09 -26.22 15.32
N VAL A 64 -0.60 -25.43 14.49
CA VAL A 64 -0.63 -23.97 14.58
C VAL A 64 -1.56 -23.55 15.72
N GLU A 65 -1.02 -22.80 16.69
CA GLU A 65 -1.75 -22.30 17.85
C GLU A 65 -2.48 -21.00 17.53
N VAL A 66 -3.79 -20.99 17.72
CA VAL A 66 -4.70 -19.90 17.29
C VAL A 66 -5.82 -19.69 18.30
N PRO A 67 -6.45 -18.51 18.31
CA PRO A 67 -7.69 -18.31 19.04
C PRO A 67 -8.79 -19.24 18.52
N ARG A 68 -9.53 -19.87 19.43
CA ARG A 68 -10.60 -20.82 19.11
C ARG A 68 -11.68 -20.21 18.21
N SER A 69 -11.95 -18.92 18.39
CA SER A 69 -12.94 -18.15 17.63
C SER A 69 -12.55 -17.90 16.17
N TRP A 70 -11.28 -18.07 15.79
CA TRP A 70 -10.84 -17.81 14.43
C TRP A 70 -11.35 -18.88 13.46
N SER A 71 -11.76 -18.44 12.27
CA SER A 71 -12.18 -19.33 11.19
C SER A 71 -10.99 -20.09 10.58
N GLN A 72 -11.25 -21.28 10.03
CA GLN A 72 -10.20 -22.03 9.33
C GLN A 72 -9.55 -21.23 8.18
N LEU A 73 -10.34 -20.40 7.50
CA LEU A 73 -9.82 -19.52 6.45
C LEU A 73 -8.81 -18.49 7.00
N ALA A 74 -9.11 -17.86 8.14
CA ALA A 74 -8.19 -16.92 8.79
C ALA A 74 -6.90 -17.62 9.21
N ILE A 75 -7.00 -18.83 9.78
CA ILE A 75 -5.87 -19.66 10.18
C ILE A 75 -4.97 -19.98 8.98
N ASN A 76 -5.58 -20.44 7.88
CA ASN A 76 -4.87 -20.76 6.64
C ASN A 76 -4.11 -19.53 6.10
N ILE A 77 -4.76 -18.37 6.07
CA ILE A 77 -4.16 -17.12 5.58
C ILE A 77 -3.02 -16.65 6.49
N VAL A 78 -3.23 -16.65 7.81
CA VAL A 78 -2.22 -16.20 8.79
C VAL A 78 -0.99 -17.09 8.76
N ALA A 79 -1.19 -18.40 8.79
CA ALA A 79 -0.08 -19.35 8.72
C ALA A 79 0.68 -19.25 7.39
N GLN A 80 0.00 -19.09 6.25
CA GLN A 80 0.70 -19.00 4.95
C GLN A 80 1.42 -17.66 4.77
N LYS A 81 0.73 -16.55 5.03
CA LYS A 81 1.15 -15.22 4.56
C LYS A 81 1.81 -14.37 5.62
N TYR A 82 1.54 -14.61 6.91
CA TYR A 82 1.90 -13.68 7.97
C TYR A 82 2.95 -14.25 8.92
N PHE A 83 2.92 -15.54 9.21
CA PHE A 83 3.98 -16.22 9.96
C PHE A 83 5.34 -16.09 9.26
N ARG A 84 6.37 -15.80 10.07
CA ARG A 84 7.77 -15.60 9.66
C ARG A 84 8.62 -16.82 10.01
N GLY A 85 9.81 -16.87 9.43
CA GLY A 85 10.68 -18.06 9.45
C GLY A 85 10.41 -18.97 8.25
N GLN A 86 11.40 -19.79 7.89
CA GLN A 86 11.28 -20.74 6.79
C GLN A 86 10.37 -21.90 7.22
N GLN A 87 9.56 -22.43 6.31
CA GLN A 87 8.72 -23.58 6.61
C GLN A 87 9.59 -24.78 7.02
N ASP A 88 9.09 -25.59 7.96
CA ASP A 88 9.77 -26.76 8.53
C ASP A 88 11.10 -26.46 9.25
N THR A 89 11.35 -25.21 9.64
CA THR A 89 12.46 -24.85 10.53
C THR A 89 11.96 -24.46 11.93
N PRO A 90 12.81 -24.61 12.99
CA PRO A 90 12.44 -24.20 14.34
C PRO A 90 12.13 -22.69 14.48
N ASP A 91 12.68 -21.87 13.58
CA ASP A 91 12.48 -20.42 13.57
C ASP A 91 11.12 -20.00 12.97
N ARG A 92 10.32 -20.95 12.48
CA ARG A 92 8.98 -20.68 11.96
C ARG A 92 8.03 -20.31 13.09
N GLU A 93 7.36 -19.18 12.94
CA GLU A 93 6.21 -18.83 13.78
C GLU A 93 5.13 -19.91 13.63
N THR A 94 4.66 -20.42 14.76
CA THR A 94 3.65 -21.49 14.87
C THR A 94 2.46 -21.06 15.74
N SER A 95 2.47 -19.83 16.27
CA SER A 95 1.40 -19.31 17.09
C SER A 95 1.02 -17.88 16.69
N VAL A 96 -0.27 -17.58 16.69
CA VAL A 96 -0.77 -16.20 16.56
C VAL A 96 -0.26 -15.33 17.71
N ARG A 97 0.05 -15.91 18.89
CA ARG A 97 0.70 -15.18 19.99
C ARG A 97 2.04 -14.61 19.56
N GLN A 98 2.88 -15.42 18.92
CA GLN A 98 4.20 -14.99 18.44
C GLN A 98 4.08 -13.84 17.42
N LEU A 99 3.14 -13.96 16.48
CA LEU A 99 2.88 -12.92 15.47
C LEU A 99 2.44 -11.59 16.12
N VAL A 100 1.49 -11.64 17.06
CA VAL A 100 0.98 -10.45 17.75
C VAL A 100 2.06 -9.86 18.67
N ASP A 101 2.74 -10.70 19.44
CA ASP A 101 3.78 -10.29 20.38
C ASP A 101 4.95 -9.62 19.68
N ARG A 102 5.37 -10.14 18.53
CA ARG A 102 6.42 -9.53 17.72
C ARG A 102 6.06 -8.10 17.31
N VAL A 103 4.86 -7.90 16.76
CA VAL A 103 4.44 -6.59 16.27
C VAL A 103 4.22 -5.61 17.43
N VAL A 104 3.46 -6.02 18.44
CA VAL A 104 3.17 -5.16 19.59
C VAL A 104 4.44 -4.83 20.38
N GLY A 105 5.33 -5.81 20.58
CA GLY A 105 6.60 -5.61 21.28
C GLY A 105 7.52 -4.66 20.52
N ALA A 106 7.61 -4.78 19.19
CA ALA A 106 8.38 -3.83 18.37
C ALA A 106 7.82 -2.40 18.49
N LEU A 107 6.51 -2.24 18.37
CA LEU A 107 5.86 -0.93 18.48
C LEU A 107 5.98 -0.34 19.89
N GLY A 108 5.81 -1.15 20.93
CA GLY A 108 5.91 -0.71 22.31
C GLY A 108 7.34 -0.35 22.70
N HIS A 109 8.33 -1.08 22.19
CA HIS A 109 9.75 -0.70 22.32
C HIS A 109 10.02 0.68 21.69
N TRP A 110 9.63 0.90 20.42
CA TRP A 110 9.81 2.20 19.76
C TRP A 110 8.98 3.32 20.41
N GLY A 111 7.80 3.00 20.94
CA GLY A 111 6.99 3.95 21.70
C GLY A 111 7.70 4.43 22.96
N ARG A 112 8.39 3.54 23.67
CA ARG A 112 9.23 3.89 24.83
C ARG A 112 10.45 4.71 24.41
N GLU A 113 11.21 4.28 23.41
CA GLU A 113 12.37 5.03 22.91
C GLU A 113 12.00 6.42 22.40
N GLY A 114 10.84 6.56 21.75
CA GLY A 114 10.30 7.83 21.27
C GLY A 114 9.70 8.72 22.36
N GLY A 115 9.63 8.26 23.62
CA GLY A 115 9.05 9.02 24.72
C GLY A 115 7.55 9.27 24.58
N TYR A 116 6.82 8.37 23.91
CA TYR A 116 5.37 8.51 23.68
C TYR A 116 4.53 8.25 24.92
N PHE A 117 5.05 7.51 25.91
CA PHE A 117 4.32 7.13 27.13
C PHE A 117 4.74 7.97 28.32
N ALA A 118 3.78 8.37 29.16
CA ALA A 118 4.07 9.16 30.36
C ALA A 118 4.76 8.33 31.46
N THR A 119 4.49 7.02 31.51
CA THR A 119 5.13 6.07 32.44
C THR A 119 5.26 4.68 31.81
N GLU A 120 6.08 3.81 32.42
CA GLU A 120 6.14 2.39 32.04
C GLU A 120 4.81 1.66 32.23
N GLY A 121 4.01 2.07 33.22
CA GLY A 121 2.66 1.54 33.39
C GLY A 121 1.76 1.87 32.21
N ASP A 122 1.86 3.08 31.66
CA ASP A 122 1.11 3.48 30.46
C ASP A 122 1.56 2.68 29.22
N ALA A 123 2.86 2.44 29.07
CA ALA A 123 3.39 1.62 27.98
C ALA A 123 2.90 0.16 28.08
N ALA A 124 2.98 -0.44 29.27
CA ALA A 124 2.50 -1.81 29.51
C ALA A 124 0.98 -1.93 29.34
N ASN A 125 0.20 -0.93 29.75
CA ASN A 125 -1.24 -0.90 29.51
C ASN A 125 -1.56 -0.86 28.02
N TRP A 126 -0.86 0.00 27.27
CA TRP A 126 -1.03 0.11 25.83
C TRP A 126 -0.73 -1.20 25.10
N GLU A 127 0.34 -1.91 25.47
CA GLU A 127 0.71 -3.18 24.84
C GLU A 127 -0.35 -4.26 25.04
N GLU A 128 -0.92 -4.37 26.23
CA GLU A 128 -1.96 -5.38 26.50
C GLU A 128 -3.29 -5.03 25.86
N GLU A 129 -3.70 -3.76 25.88
CA GLU A 129 -4.91 -3.33 25.18
C GLU A 129 -4.78 -3.59 23.67
N LEU A 130 -3.61 -3.31 23.09
CA LEU A 130 -3.36 -3.59 21.69
C LEU A 130 -3.32 -5.10 21.40
N ARG A 131 -2.66 -5.91 22.23
CA ARG A 131 -2.69 -7.39 22.10
C ARG A 131 -4.12 -7.90 22.07
N TYR A 132 -4.95 -7.45 23.01
CA TYR A 132 -6.35 -7.87 23.09
C TYR A 132 -7.12 -7.51 21.83
N LEU A 133 -7.05 -6.25 21.39
CA LEU A 133 -7.74 -5.77 20.19
C LEU A 133 -7.37 -6.56 18.93
N LEU A 134 -6.09 -6.93 18.79
CA LEU A 134 -5.58 -7.67 17.64
C LEU A 134 -6.02 -9.14 17.67
N VAL A 135 -5.87 -9.83 18.82
CA VAL A 135 -6.19 -11.26 18.92
C VAL A 135 -7.70 -11.53 18.84
N THR A 136 -8.52 -10.60 19.34
CA THR A 136 -9.99 -10.65 19.26
C THR A 136 -10.57 -10.01 18.00
N GLN A 137 -9.70 -9.56 17.07
CA GLN A 137 -10.06 -8.98 15.77
C GLN A 137 -10.96 -7.72 15.84
N HIS A 138 -10.90 -6.95 16.93
CA HIS A 138 -11.54 -5.63 17.00
C HIS A 138 -10.82 -4.60 16.10
N ALA A 139 -9.53 -4.79 15.88
CA ALA A 139 -8.73 -4.02 14.95
C ALA A 139 -7.68 -4.91 14.28
N SER A 140 -7.15 -4.46 13.14
CA SER A 140 -6.00 -5.09 12.49
C SER A 140 -5.17 -4.04 11.77
N PHE A 141 -3.86 -4.21 11.79
CA PHE A 141 -2.98 -3.42 10.95
C PHE A 141 -3.06 -3.83 9.47
N ASN A 142 -2.60 -2.93 8.60
CA ASN A 142 -2.34 -3.25 7.20
C ASN A 142 -1.25 -4.33 7.08
N SER A 143 -1.16 -4.98 5.92
CA SER A 143 -0.30 -6.17 5.75
C SER A 143 1.21 -5.92 5.94
N PRO A 144 1.83 -4.83 5.42
CA PRO A 144 3.23 -4.50 5.68
C PRO A 144 3.63 -4.51 7.15
N VAL A 145 2.76 -4.04 8.06
CA VAL A 145 3.03 -4.09 9.51
C VAL A 145 3.35 -5.51 9.95
N TRP A 146 2.48 -6.46 9.61
CA TRP A 146 2.63 -7.85 9.98
C TRP A 146 3.81 -8.54 9.28
N PHE A 147 4.09 -8.16 8.02
CA PHE A 147 5.17 -8.72 7.23
C PHE A 147 6.57 -8.35 7.74
N ASN A 148 6.69 -7.16 8.34
CA ASN A 148 7.97 -6.50 8.48
C ASN A 148 8.35 -6.15 9.92
N LEU A 149 7.41 -5.63 10.72
CA LEU A 149 7.77 -5.09 12.03
C LEU A 149 8.21 -6.19 13.00
N GLY A 150 9.34 -5.95 13.68
CA GLY A 150 9.95 -6.89 14.62
C GLY A 150 10.61 -8.11 13.97
N VAL A 151 10.69 -8.17 12.63
CA VAL A 151 11.37 -9.28 11.93
C VAL A 151 12.87 -8.96 11.79
N PRO A 152 13.78 -9.80 12.34
CA PRO A 152 15.22 -9.55 12.26
C PRO A 152 15.73 -9.46 10.83
N GLY A 153 16.66 -8.53 10.58
CA GLY A 153 17.30 -8.34 9.27
C GLY A 153 16.37 -7.84 8.15
N ARG A 154 15.14 -7.46 8.49
CA ARG A 154 14.14 -6.96 7.53
C ARG A 154 13.94 -5.45 7.68
N SER A 155 13.59 -4.78 6.59
CA SER A 155 13.16 -3.38 6.63
C SER A 155 11.93 -3.24 7.53
N GLN A 156 11.93 -2.27 8.45
CA GLN A 156 10.82 -2.03 9.40
C GLN A 156 9.73 -1.15 8.78
N GLN A 157 9.34 -1.44 7.54
CA GLN A 157 8.36 -0.66 6.79
C GLN A 157 6.93 -1.15 7.08
N GLY A 158 6.07 -0.30 7.68
CA GLY A 158 4.67 -0.62 8.02
C GLY A 158 3.56 0.09 7.20
N SER A 159 3.92 0.77 6.11
CA SER A 159 3.02 1.58 5.27
C SER A 159 2.59 0.83 4.01
N ALA A 160 1.29 0.70 3.80
CA ALA A 160 0.75 0.05 2.60
C ALA A 160 0.77 0.93 1.35
N CYS A 161 0.75 2.25 1.49
CA CYS A 161 0.50 3.17 0.38
C CYS A 161 1.57 4.25 0.28
N PHE A 162 2.10 4.46 -0.92
CA PHE A 162 3.03 5.54 -1.25
C PHE A 162 2.59 6.27 -2.50
N ILE A 163 2.72 7.60 -2.50
CA ILE A 163 2.56 8.43 -3.69
C ILE A 163 3.93 8.97 -4.06
N ASN A 164 4.39 8.64 -5.26
CA ASN A 164 5.70 9.06 -5.76
C ASN A 164 5.52 10.14 -6.82
N SER A 165 6.40 11.15 -6.78
CA SER A 165 6.55 12.14 -7.84
C SER A 165 7.56 11.69 -8.88
N VAL A 166 7.40 12.18 -10.10
CA VAL A 166 8.37 12.02 -11.19
C VAL A 166 8.58 13.38 -11.85
N GLN A 167 9.74 13.57 -12.47
CA GLN A 167 10.05 14.72 -13.30
C GLN A 167 10.21 14.27 -14.76
N ASP A 168 10.05 15.21 -15.69
CA ASP A 168 10.19 14.97 -17.13
C ASP A 168 11.67 14.86 -17.55
N SER A 169 12.39 13.91 -16.97
CA SER A 169 13.78 13.58 -17.26
C SER A 169 13.98 12.07 -17.17
N MET A 170 14.89 11.54 -18.00
CA MET A 170 15.17 10.10 -18.00
C MET A 170 15.67 9.59 -16.64
N GLU A 171 16.48 10.38 -15.94
CA GLU A 171 16.97 10.03 -14.61
C GLU A 171 15.81 9.86 -13.62
N SER A 172 14.89 10.84 -13.54
CA SER A 172 13.75 10.76 -12.63
C SER A 172 12.79 9.63 -12.99
N ILE A 173 12.57 9.38 -14.29
CA ILE A 173 11.74 8.26 -14.80
C ILE A 173 12.32 6.91 -14.36
N LEU A 174 13.64 6.72 -14.47
CA LEU A 174 14.29 5.47 -14.07
C LEU A 174 14.39 5.33 -12.55
N ASP A 175 14.61 6.43 -11.83
CA ASP A 175 14.60 6.44 -10.36
C ASP A 175 13.22 6.11 -9.79
N LEU A 176 12.14 6.46 -10.48
CA LEU A 176 10.80 6.01 -10.12
C LEU A 176 10.71 4.48 -10.17
N ALA A 177 11.16 3.82 -11.24
CA ALA A 177 11.14 2.35 -11.34
C ALA A 177 11.90 1.69 -10.17
N LYS A 178 13.09 2.22 -9.86
CA LYS A 178 13.91 1.76 -8.73
C LYS A 178 13.16 1.93 -7.40
N THR A 179 12.61 3.12 -7.16
CA THR A 179 11.91 3.45 -5.91
C THR A 179 10.70 2.56 -5.71
N GLU A 180 9.85 2.43 -6.73
CA GLU A 180 8.68 1.58 -6.69
C GLU A 180 9.04 0.10 -6.51
N GLY A 181 10.05 -0.40 -7.22
CA GLY A 181 10.52 -1.77 -7.05
C GLY A 181 10.98 -2.07 -5.62
N MET A 182 11.66 -1.13 -4.98
CA MET A 182 12.06 -1.26 -3.57
C MET A 182 10.86 -1.21 -2.62
N LEU A 183 9.84 -0.41 -2.90
CA LEU A 183 8.61 -0.37 -2.11
C LEU A 183 7.80 -1.68 -2.26
N PHE A 184 7.69 -2.20 -3.49
CA PHE A 184 7.03 -3.48 -3.78
C PHE A 184 7.69 -4.62 -3.01
N LYS A 185 9.04 -4.69 -3.00
CA LYS A 185 9.81 -5.69 -2.25
C LYS A 185 9.37 -5.81 -0.79
N PHE A 186 8.97 -4.70 -0.16
CA PHE A 186 8.56 -4.67 1.26
C PHE A 186 7.04 -4.74 1.49
N GLY A 187 6.24 -4.93 0.44
CA GLY A 187 4.80 -5.17 0.59
C GLY A 187 3.91 -3.96 0.36
N SER A 188 4.48 -2.83 -0.03
CA SER A 188 3.76 -1.57 -0.24
C SER A 188 3.29 -1.43 -1.69
N GLY A 189 2.17 -0.75 -1.90
CA GLY A 189 1.71 -0.31 -3.21
C GLY A 189 2.09 1.14 -3.49
N THR A 190 2.16 1.50 -4.76
CA THR A 190 2.59 2.83 -5.21
C THR A 190 1.56 3.48 -6.13
N GLY A 191 1.53 4.81 -6.11
CA GLY A 191 0.75 5.62 -7.04
C GLY A 191 1.58 6.76 -7.61
N THR A 192 1.44 7.02 -8.90
CA THR A 192 2.12 8.15 -9.56
C THR A 192 1.21 8.80 -10.59
N ASN A 193 1.18 10.13 -10.60
CA ASN A 193 0.61 10.90 -11.69
C ASN A 193 1.71 11.19 -12.73
N LEU A 194 1.53 10.66 -13.95
CA LEU A 194 2.49 10.78 -15.04
C LEU A 194 2.23 11.97 -15.97
N SER A 195 1.28 12.84 -15.64
CA SER A 195 0.91 14.00 -16.49
C SER A 195 2.01 15.05 -16.62
N VAL A 196 3.05 14.94 -15.81
CA VAL A 196 4.26 15.77 -15.90
C VAL A 196 5.19 15.31 -17.02
N LEU A 197 5.04 14.08 -17.53
CA LEU A 197 5.86 13.57 -18.62
C LEU A 197 5.31 14.12 -19.94
N ARG A 198 6.18 14.68 -20.77
CA ARG A 198 5.75 15.25 -22.05
C ARG A 198 5.11 14.19 -22.96
N SER A 199 4.16 14.61 -23.79
CA SER A 199 3.46 13.75 -24.75
C SER A 199 4.43 13.13 -25.74
N LYS A 200 4.09 11.94 -26.26
CA LYS A 200 4.81 11.31 -27.39
C LYS A 200 4.88 12.19 -28.65
N ARG A 201 4.06 13.24 -28.71
CA ARG A 201 3.98 14.21 -29.81
C ARG A 201 4.79 15.49 -29.55
N GLU A 202 5.42 15.62 -28.39
CA GLU A 202 6.31 16.73 -28.05
C GLU A 202 7.77 16.43 -28.41
N GLN A 203 8.53 17.47 -28.75
CA GLN A 203 9.92 17.36 -29.21
C GLN A 203 10.90 17.16 -28.04
N LEU A 204 12.01 16.48 -28.32
CA LEU A 204 13.15 16.37 -27.43
C LEU A 204 14.21 17.42 -27.76
N SER A 205 14.98 17.85 -26.76
CA SER A 205 16.06 18.83 -26.94
C SER A 205 17.17 18.32 -27.88
N GLY A 206 17.40 17.01 -27.91
CA GLY A 206 18.38 16.36 -28.80
C GLY A 206 17.85 16.00 -30.19
N GLY A 207 16.61 16.37 -30.53
CA GLY A 207 15.94 15.99 -31.76
C GLY A 207 15.08 14.72 -31.63
N GLY A 208 14.07 14.61 -32.48
CA GLY A 208 13.05 13.55 -32.42
C GLY A 208 11.94 13.83 -31.41
N THR A 209 10.95 12.92 -31.35
CA THR A 209 9.81 13.04 -30.43
C THR A 209 10.00 12.19 -29.18
N ALA A 210 9.32 12.59 -28.10
CA ALA A 210 9.33 11.81 -26.87
C ALA A 210 8.60 10.46 -27.04
N SER A 211 8.84 9.54 -26.10
CA SER A 211 8.10 8.27 -26.07
C SER A 211 6.69 8.40 -25.46
N GLY A 212 6.45 9.45 -24.66
CA GLY A 212 5.20 9.68 -23.93
C GLY A 212 5.00 8.77 -22.70
N PRO A 213 4.10 9.15 -21.78
CA PRO A 213 3.83 8.42 -20.55
C PRO A 213 3.37 6.97 -20.78
N VAL A 214 2.52 6.72 -21.79
CA VAL A 214 1.97 5.37 -22.06
C VAL A 214 3.07 4.37 -22.46
N SER A 215 4.15 4.83 -23.09
CA SER A 215 5.30 3.98 -23.40
C SER A 215 6.04 3.56 -22.12
N PHE A 216 6.35 4.51 -21.24
CA PHE A 216 7.01 4.22 -19.97
C PHE A 216 6.15 3.36 -19.03
N MET A 217 4.82 3.51 -19.10
CA MET A 217 3.88 2.66 -18.36
C MET A 217 4.05 1.17 -18.69
N ARG A 218 4.37 0.79 -19.94
CA ARG A 218 4.67 -0.62 -20.29
C ARG A 218 5.91 -1.13 -19.56
N GLY A 219 6.94 -0.28 -19.46
CA GLY A 219 8.14 -0.58 -18.68
C GLY A 219 7.83 -0.78 -17.20
N TYR A 220 7.11 0.17 -16.59
CA TYR A 220 6.71 0.06 -15.19
C TYR A 220 5.79 -1.13 -14.89
N ASP A 221 4.88 -1.46 -15.81
CA ASP A 221 4.02 -2.63 -15.73
C ASP A 221 4.85 -3.93 -15.69
N SER A 222 5.84 -4.03 -16.58
CA SER A 222 6.77 -5.17 -16.63
C SER A 222 7.60 -5.29 -15.35
N PHE A 223 8.08 -4.17 -14.80
CA PHE A 223 8.79 -4.16 -13.52
C PHE A 223 7.88 -4.57 -12.35
N ALA A 224 6.65 -4.08 -12.31
CA ALA A 224 5.67 -4.45 -11.29
C ALA A 224 5.33 -5.95 -11.35
N GLY A 225 5.13 -6.51 -12.55
CA GLY A 225 4.89 -7.94 -12.75
C GLY A 225 6.07 -8.82 -12.33
N SER A 226 7.30 -8.34 -12.48
CA SER A 226 8.53 -9.09 -12.15
C SER A 226 8.82 -9.17 -10.64
N ILE A 227 8.22 -8.31 -9.82
CA ILE A 227 8.54 -8.17 -8.39
C ILE A 227 7.44 -8.76 -7.51
N LYS A 228 7.79 -9.81 -6.75
CA LYS A 228 6.93 -10.40 -5.73
C LYS A 228 6.88 -9.54 -4.47
N SER A 229 5.69 -9.05 -4.13
CA SER A 229 5.50 -8.08 -3.09
C SER A 229 5.63 -8.68 -1.68
N GLY A 230 6.38 -8.00 -0.81
CA GLY A 230 6.62 -8.42 0.57
C GLY A 230 7.37 -9.75 0.70
N GLY A 231 8.03 -10.24 -0.36
CA GLY A 231 8.65 -11.57 -0.40
C GLY A 231 7.66 -12.72 -0.25
N THR A 232 6.38 -12.46 -0.55
CA THR A 232 5.30 -13.46 -0.56
C THR A 232 4.78 -13.66 -1.99
N THR A 233 3.84 -14.56 -2.22
CA THR A 233 3.23 -14.82 -3.54
C THR A 233 2.33 -13.69 -4.08
N ARG A 234 2.33 -12.49 -3.46
CA ARG A 234 1.48 -11.36 -3.87
C ARG A 234 2.14 -10.56 -5.01
N ARG A 235 1.36 -10.14 -5.99
CA ARG A 235 1.80 -9.20 -7.04
C ARG A 235 2.04 -7.80 -6.47
N ALA A 236 2.94 -7.04 -7.08
CA ALA A 236 3.05 -5.61 -6.85
C ALA A 236 1.71 -4.92 -7.17
N ALA A 237 1.43 -3.80 -6.50
CA ALA A 237 0.24 -2.99 -6.74
C ALA A 237 0.69 -1.58 -7.11
N LYS A 238 0.40 -1.17 -8.35
CA LYS A 238 0.70 0.16 -8.87
C LYS A 238 -0.58 0.87 -9.29
N MET A 239 -0.64 2.17 -9.07
CA MET A 239 -1.65 3.07 -9.62
C MET A 239 -0.97 4.09 -10.52
N VAL A 240 -1.50 4.29 -11.72
CA VAL A 240 -1.05 5.30 -12.66
C VAL A 240 -2.19 6.27 -12.92
N ILE A 241 -1.88 7.56 -12.85
CA ILE A 241 -2.83 8.63 -13.14
C ILE A 241 -2.35 9.44 -14.33
N LEU A 242 -3.29 9.82 -15.19
CA LEU A 242 -3.09 10.84 -16.22
C LEU A 242 -4.25 11.85 -16.18
N ASN A 243 -3.95 13.14 -16.30
CA ASN A 243 -4.95 14.20 -16.28
C ASN A 243 -5.74 14.21 -17.59
N ALA A 244 -7.03 14.58 -17.51
CA ALA A 244 -7.91 14.62 -18.67
C ALA A 244 -7.47 15.59 -19.77
N ASP A 245 -6.64 16.59 -19.47
CA ASP A 245 -6.08 17.56 -20.43
C ASP A 245 -4.71 17.14 -20.99
N HIS A 246 -4.18 15.97 -20.61
CA HIS A 246 -2.92 15.50 -21.16
C HIS A 246 -3.06 15.10 -22.64
N PRO A 247 -2.12 15.43 -23.55
CA PRO A 247 -2.29 15.15 -24.98
C PRO A 247 -2.34 13.65 -25.33
N ASP A 248 -1.82 12.79 -24.47
CA ASP A 248 -1.87 11.33 -24.64
C ASP A 248 -3.05 10.67 -23.91
N ILE A 249 -4.08 11.44 -23.53
CA ILE A 249 -5.22 10.94 -22.74
C ILE A 249 -6.00 9.82 -23.43
N VAL A 250 -6.22 9.90 -24.74
CA VAL A 250 -6.96 8.86 -25.49
C VAL A 250 -6.20 7.54 -25.48
N ASP A 251 -4.89 7.56 -25.72
CA ASP A 251 -4.05 6.36 -25.63
C ASP A 251 -4.09 5.76 -24.22
N PHE A 252 -4.00 6.61 -23.19
CA PHE A 252 -4.04 6.17 -21.79
C PHE A 252 -5.37 5.50 -21.44
N VAL A 253 -6.48 6.08 -21.89
CA VAL A 253 -7.84 5.55 -21.66
C VAL A 253 -8.04 4.21 -22.34
N THR A 254 -7.57 4.06 -23.57
CA THR A 254 -7.89 2.90 -24.41
C THR A 254 -6.90 1.74 -24.27
N CYS A 255 -5.65 2.00 -23.85
CA CYS A 255 -4.57 1.01 -23.91
C CYS A 255 -4.89 -0.33 -23.24
N LYS A 256 -5.51 -0.32 -22.06
CA LYS A 256 -5.89 -1.56 -21.35
C LYS A 256 -7.02 -2.30 -22.04
N ALA A 257 -8.04 -1.58 -22.54
CA ALA A 257 -9.15 -2.20 -23.25
C ALA A 257 -8.67 -2.85 -24.56
N GLU A 258 -7.65 -2.28 -25.20
CA GLU A 258 -6.99 -2.91 -26.35
C GLU A 258 -6.21 -4.18 -25.97
N GLU A 259 -5.47 -4.18 -24.87
CA GLU A 259 -4.80 -5.39 -24.35
C GLU A 259 -5.80 -6.47 -23.92
N GLU A 260 -6.96 -6.09 -23.36
CA GLU A 260 -8.03 -7.02 -23.00
C GLU A 260 -8.58 -7.74 -24.24
N ARG A 261 -8.81 -7.01 -25.33
CA ARG A 261 -9.23 -7.63 -26.61
C ARG A 261 -8.17 -8.58 -27.16
N LYS A 262 -6.87 -8.30 -26.95
CA LYS A 262 -5.78 -9.23 -27.32
C LYS A 262 -5.83 -10.49 -26.44
N ALA A 263 -6.05 -10.34 -25.14
CA ALA A 263 -6.20 -11.47 -24.23
C ALA A 263 -7.37 -12.37 -24.64
N TRP A 264 -8.52 -11.80 -25.00
CA TRP A 264 -9.66 -12.58 -25.50
C TRP A 264 -9.34 -13.32 -26.79
N ALA A 265 -8.66 -12.68 -27.74
CA ALA A 265 -8.24 -13.35 -28.98
C ALA A 265 -7.27 -14.51 -28.71
N LEU A 266 -6.37 -14.39 -27.71
CA LEU A 266 -5.50 -15.48 -27.29
C LEU A 266 -6.30 -16.62 -26.62
N ILE A 267 -7.27 -16.29 -25.77
CA ILE A 267 -8.14 -17.28 -25.13
C ILE A 267 -8.94 -18.06 -26.18
N ASP A 268 -9.52 -17.37 -27.17
CA ASP A 268 -10.24 -17.99 -28.28
C ASP A 268 -9.34 -18.90 -29.13
N ALA A 269 -8.04 -18.58 -29.23
CA ALA A 269 -7.03 -19.41 -29.87
C ALA A 269 -6.56 -20.61 -29.00
N GLY A 270 -7.05 -20.74 -27.77
CA GLY A 270 -6.79 -21.86 -26.87
C GLY A 270 -5.71 -21.63 -25.81
N TYR A 271 -5.25 -20.38 -25.60
CA TYR A 271 -4.36 -20.05 -24.50
C TYR A 271 -5.11 -20.05 -23.16
N ASP A 272 -4.43 -20.41 -22.08
CA ASP A 272 -5.02 -20.47 -20.74
C ASP A 272 -5.47 -19.07 -20.27
N ALA A 273 -6.73 -18.96 -19.86
CA ALA A 273 -7.36 -17.73 -19.39
C ALA A 273 -7.02 -17.40 -17.92
N GLY A 274 -6.33 -18.29 -17.22
CA GLY A 274 -5.94 -18.13 -15.83
C GLY A 274 -4.94 -16.99 -15.64
N PHE A 275 -5.17 -16.18 -14.60
CA PHE A 275 -4.19 -15.18 -14.17
C PHE A 275 -2.93 -15.85 -13.60
N ASN A 276 -1.75 -15.32 -13.96
CA ASN A 276 -0.43 -15.82 -13.53
C ASN A 276 -0.11 -17.25 -14.04
N VAL A 277 -0.71 -17.66 -15.15
CA VAL A 277 -0.29 -18.86 -15.88
C VAL A 277 0.82 -18.46 -16.83
N ILE A 278 2.02 -19.02 -16.63
CA ILE A 278 3.19 -18.72 -17.46
C ILE A 278 2.85 -19.03 -18.92
N GLY A 279 2.97 -18.03 -19.80
CA GLY A 279 2.63 -18.15 -21.22
C GLY A 279 1.13 -18.25 -21.50
N GLY A 280 0.27 -18.01 -20.50
CA GLY A 280 -1.17 -17.84 -20.66
C GLY A 280 -1.53 -16.51 -21.31
N ALA A 281 -2.81 -16.30 -21.61
CA ALA A 281 -3.28 -15.12 -22.32
C ALA A 281 -2.96 -13.82 -21.56
N TYR A 282 -3.31 -13.75 -20.28
CA TYR A 282 -3.07 -12.57 -19.44
C TYR A 282 -1.60 -12.35 -19.06
N ASP A 283 -0.75 -13.39 -19.16
CA ASP A 283 0.70 -13.27 -18.95
C ASP A 283 1.41 -12.70 -20.19
N SER A 284 0.73 -12.70 -21.35
CA SER A 284 1.28 -12.32 -22.65
C SER A 284 0.89 -10.90 -23.10
N VAL A 285 0.09 -10.18 -22.31
CA VAL A 285 -0.40 -8.83 -22.62
C VAL A 285 0.12 -7.80 -21.61
N GLN A 286 0.04 -6.52 -21.96
CA GLN A 286 0.57 -5.42 -21.14
C GLN A 286 -0.49 -4.82 -20.21
N PHE A 287 -0.02 -3.98 -19.27
CA PHE A 287 -0.82 -3.16 -18.35
C PHE A 287 -1.64 -3.97 -17.33
N GLN A 288 -1.24 -5.20 -17.01
CA GLN A 288 -1.96 -6.07 -16.09
C GLN A 288 -1.59 -5.86 -14.61
N ASN A 289 -0.52 -5.11 -14.34
CA ASN A 289 0.08 -4.94 -13.00
C ASN A 289 -0.06 -3.52 -12.44
N ALA A 290 -0.82 -2.65 -13.11
CA ALA A 290 -1.13 -1.31 -12.63
C ALA A 290 -2.60 -0.98 -12.85
N ASN A 291 -3.25 -0.29 -11.91
CA ASN A 291 -4.56 0.33 -12.11
C ASN A 291 -4.39 1.69 -12.77
N HIS A 292 -5.24 2.02 -13.74
CA HIS A 292 -5.22 3.31 -14.43
C HIS A 292 -6.36 4.19 -13.90
N SER A 293 -6.12 5.49 -13.74
CA SER A 293 -7.18 6.44 -13.40
C SER A 293 -6.99 7.76 -14.14
N VAL A 294 -8.07 8.28 -14.71
CA VAL A 294 -8.08 9.63 -15.27
C VAL A 294 -8.32 10.63 -14.14
N ARG A 295 -7.44 11.63 -14.00
CA ARG A 295 -7.71 12.76 -13.11
C ARG A 295 -8.66 13.74 -13.82
N ALA A 296 -9.86 13.87 -13.31
CA ALA A 296 -10.93 14.71 -13.82
C ALA A 296 -11.09 15.95 -12.94
N SER A 297 -10.78 17.12 -13.48
CA SER A 297 -10.99 18.38 -12.78
C SER A 297 -12.45 18.80 -12.79
N ASP A 298 -12.82 19.72 -11.89
CA ASP A 298 -14.11 20.43 -11.93
C ASP A 298 -14.42 21.04 -13.30
N GLU A 299 -13.40 21.60 -13.96
CA GLU A 299 -13.54 22.22 -15.29
C GLU A 299 -13.92 21.19 -16.35
N PHE A 300 -13.22 20.04 -16.36
CA PHE A 300 -13.55 18.93 -17.25
C PHE A 300 -14.97 18.42 -17.01
N MET A 301 -15.35 18.20 -15.75
CA MET A 301 -16.68 17.70 -15.41
C MET A 301 -17.79 18.69 -15.79
N ARG A 302 -17.56 20.01 -15.62
CA ARG A 302 -18.49 21.03 -16.11
C ARG A 302 -18.59 21.03 -17.63
N ALA A 303 -17.48 20.87 -18.35
CA ALA A 303 -17.49 20.75 -19.81
C ALA A 303 -18.28 19.51 -20.28
N VAL A 304 -18.14 18.37 -19.60
CA VAL A 304 -18.95 17.16 -19.88
C VAL A 304 -20.44 17.44 -19.69
N LEU A 305 -20.84 18.06 -18.58
CA LEU A 305 -22.24 18.38 -18.30
C LEU A 305 -22.82 19.34 -19.33
N ALA A 306 -22.07 20.38 -19.68
CA ALA A 306 -22.46 21.42 -20.65
C ALA A 306 -22.34 20.97 -22.11
N ASP A 307 -21.82 19.78 -22.37
CA ASP A 307 -21.54 19.29 -23.72
C ASP A 307 -20.55 20.18 -24.52
N ALA A 308 -19.62 20.78 -23.79
CA ALA A 308 -18.66 21.73 -24.33
C ALA A 308 -17.43 21.02 -24.94
N GLU A 309 -16.59 21.81 -25.61
CA GLU A 309 -15.28 21.39 -26.03
C GLU A 309 -14.31 21.25 -24.84
N TRP A 310 -13.33 20.36 -24.99
CA TRP A 310 -12.25 20.11 -24.05
C TRP A 310 -10.93 20.07 -24.82
N GLN A 311 -9.97 20.87 -24.39
CA GLN A 311 -8.68 20.99 -25.06
C GLN A 311 -7.59 20.30 -24.26
N THR A 312 -6.81 19.45 -24.93
CA THR A 312 -5.58 18.92 -24.34
C THR A 312 -4.42 19.88 -24.58
N LYS A 313 -3.50 19.99 -23.62
CA LYS A 313 -2.42 20.98 -23.64
C LYS A 313 -1.07 20.30 -23.58
N ALA A 314 -0.14 20.72 -24.44
CA ALA A 314 1.25 20.26 -24.39
C ALA A 314 1.84 20.54 -23.00
N VAL A 315 2.59 19.59 -22.47
CA VAL A 315 3.11 19.67 -21.10
C VAL A 315 4.22 20.72 -20.99
N THR A 316 5.01 20.89 -22.05
CA THR A 316 6.20 21.76 -22.04
C THR A 316 5.91 23.24 -22.25
N ASP A 317 4.91 23.60 -23.05
CA ASP A 317 4.62 24.99 -23.43
C ASP A 317 3.15 25.41 -23.30
N GLY A 318 2.25 24.47 -22.93
CA GLY A 318 0.83 24.73 -22.70
C GLY A 318 0.00 24.95 -23.98
N ARG A 319 0.57 24.81 -25.18
CA ARG A 319 -0.19 25.00 -26.42
C ARG A 319 -1.26 23.93 -26.58
N VAL A 320 -2.38 24.30 -27.19
CA VAL A 320 -3.45 23.35 -27.50
C VAL A 320 -2.94 22.32 -28.52
N MET A 321 -3.13 21.05 -28.21
CA MET A 321 -2.72 19.92 -29.04
C MET A 321 -3.91 19.35 -29.81
N ASP A 322 -5.00 19.04 -29.11
CA ASP A 322 -6.26 18.55 -29.69
C ASP A 322 -7.44 19.23 -29.00
N THR A 323 -8.59 19.20 -29.67
CA THR A 323 -9.88 19.61 -29.12
C THR A 323 -10.87 18.46 -29.29
N TYR A 324 -11.50 18.06 -28.20
CA TYR A 324 -12.49 17.00 -28.13
C TYR A 324 -13.83 17.57 -27.67
N ARG A 325 -14.93 16.93 -28.03
CA ARG A 325 -16.17 17.12 -27.28
C ARG A 325 -16.03 16.41 -25.93
N ALA A 326 -16.23 17.13 -24.82
CA ALA A 326 -15.96 16.58 -23.49
C ALA A 326 -16.76 15.31 -23.19
N ARG A 327 -18.02 15.24 -23.65
CA ARG A 327 -18.87 14.05 -23.51
C ARG A 327 -18.34 12.83 -24.26
N ASP A 328 -17.71 13.03 -25.41
CA ASP A 328 -17.18 11.93 -26.20
C ASP A 328 -15.93 11.35 -25.52
N LEU A 329 -15.07 12.20 -24.93
CA LEU A 329 -13.94 11.74 -24.12
C LEU A 329 -14.41 11.01 -22.85
N MET A 330 -15.42 11.54 -22.14
CA MET A 330 -16.01 10.86 -20.99
C MET A 330 -16.68 9.53 -21.36
N ARG A 331 -17.29 9.45 -22.54
CA ARG A 331 -17.84 8.21 -23.08
C ARG A 331 -16.74 7.18 -23.35
N GLN A 332 -15.62 7.58 -23.96
CA GLN A 332 -14.46 6.68 -24.15
C GLN A 332 -13.89 6.13 -22.84
N ILE A 333 -13.82 6.99 -21.80
CA ILE A 333 -13.44 6.57 -20.43
C ILE A 333 -14.39 5.49 -19.93
N SER A 334 -15.70 5.74 -20.06
CA SER A 334 -16.74 4.82 -19.60
C SER A 334 -16.77 3.50 -20.38
N ASP A 335 -16.61 3.56 -21.70
CA ASP A 335 -16.61 2.39 -22.58
C ASP A 335 -15.38 1.50 -22.32
N SER A 336 -14.20 2.10 -22.10
CA SER A 336 -13.00 1.34 -21.73
C SER A 336 -13.15 0.68 -20.36
N ALA A 337 -13.68 1.42 -19.38
CA ALA A 337 -13.96 0.89 -18.04
C ALA A 337 -15.01 -0.23 -18.07
N TRP A 338 -15.97 -0.18 -18.99
CA TRP A 338 -16.94 -1.26 -19.19
C TRP A 338 -16.28 -2.53 -19.75
N ILE A 339 -15.27 -2.39 -20.62
CA ILE A 339 -14.56 -3.53 -21.23
C ILE A 339 -13.67 -4.26 -20.22
N CYS A 340 -12.85 -3.52 -19.46
CA CYS A 340 -11.79 -4.13 -18.64
C CYS A 340 -11.71 -3.63 -17.19
N GLY A 341 -12.64 -2.77 -16.75
CA GLY A 341 -12.62 -2.17 -15.40
C GLY A 341 -11.72 -0.94 -15.26
N ASP A 342 -11.02 -0.54 -16.33
CA ASP A 342 -10.10 0.60 -16.37
C ASP A 342 -10.36 1.53 -17.58
N PRO A 343 -10.05 2.83 -17.47
CA PRO A 343 -9.52 3.49 -16.28
C PRO A 343 -10.62 3.88 -15.28
N GLY A 344 -10.26 3.93 -14.00
CA GLY A 344 -11.06 4.61 -12.98
C GLY A 344 -11.02 6.14 -13.14
N VAL A 345 -11.70 6.85 -12.24
CA VAL A 345 -11.68 8.32 -12.19
C VAL A 345 -11.19 8.79 -10.82
N GLN A 346 -10.27 9.75 -10.83
CA GLN A 346 -9.84 10.49 -9.66
C GLN A 346 -10.31 11.95 -9.81
N PHE A 347 -11.04 12.46 -8.82
CA PHE A 347 -11.44 13.87 -8.76
C PHE A 347 -10.40 14.66 -7.96
#